data_AF-A0A971VA26-F1
#
_entry.id   AF-A0A971VA26-F1
#
_cell.length_a   1.000
_cell.length_b   1.000
_cell.length_c   1.000
_cell.angle_alpha   90.00
_cell.angle_beta   90.00
_cell.angle_gamma   90.00
#
_symmetry.space_group_name_H-M   'P 1'
#
loop_
_entity.id
_entity.type
_entity.pdbx_description
1 polymer ?
#
loop_
_entity_poly.entity_id
_entity_poly.type
_entity_poly.pdbx_seq_one_letter_code
_entity_poly.pdbx_strand_id
1 'polypeptide(L)' 'MVKVIAGFKCKYTGRIYHVGDIYDGDKLEEYQAKGYIAIEGEPLQQTVKTVSKNIKPKKEKIRG' A
#
# COMPACT_ATOMS: atom_id res chain seq x y z
N MET A 1 7.58 -15.47 -0.69
CA MET A 1 7.04 -14.89 -1.94
C MET A 1 6.03 -13.82 -1.57
N VAL A 2 6.05 -12.69 -2.26
CA VAL A 2 5.26 -11.53 -1.87
C VAL A 2 4.26 -11.20 -2.96
N LYS A 3 2.98 -11.25 -2.59
CA LYS A 3 1.87 -11.07 -3.51
C LYS A 3 1.25 -9.71 -3.28
N VAL A 4 1.03 -8.98 -4.36
CA VAL A 4 0.35 -7.68 -4.29
C VAL A 4 -1.12 -7.91 -4.00
N ILE A 5 -1.62 -7.27 -2.95
CA ILE A 5 -3.02 -7.36 -2.51
C ILE A 5 -3.81 -6.09 -2.81
N ALA A 6 -3.13 -4.97 -3.02
CA ALA A 6 -3.73 -3.72 -3.49
C ALA A 6 -2.83 -3.11 -4.58
N GLY A 7 -3.43 -2.74 -5.71
CA GLY A 7 -2.69 -2.18 -6.84
C GLY A 7 -2.03 -0.85 -6.46
N PHE A 8 -0.72 -0.73 -6.74
CA PHE A 8 0.04 0.48 -6.42
C PHE A 8 1.12 0.75 -7.47
N LYS A 9 1.48 2.03 -7.59
CA LYS A 9 2.62 2.45 -8.40
C LYS A 9 3.86 2.49 -7.53
N CYS A 10 4.87 1.68 -7.86
CA CYS A 10 6.17 1.76 -7.20
C CYS A 10 6.86 3.07 -7.60
N LYS A 11 7.22 3.88 -6.61
CA LYS A 11 7.85 5.19 -6.84
C LYS A 11 9.30 5.03 -7.32
N TYR A 12 9.95 3.93 -6.96
CA TYR A 12 11.38 3.68 -7.24
C TYR A 12 11.60 3.15 -8.66
N THR A 13 10.77 2.20 -9.10
CA THR A 13 10.89 1.59 -10.43
C THR A 13 9.92 2.17 -11.45
N GLY A 14 8.95 2.98 -11.01
CA GLY A 14 7.87 3.49 -11.85
C GLY A 14 6.86 2.42 -12.30
N ARG A 15 7.06 1.15 -11.93
CA ARG A 15 6.20 0.03 -12.31
C ARG A 15 4.86 0.11 -11.57
N ILE A 16 3.81 -0.22 -12.29
CA ILE A 16 2.46 -0.34 -11.74
C ILE A 16 2.26 -1.81 -11.43
N TYR A 17 2.06 -2.13 -10.15
CA TYR A 17 1.73 -3.47 -9.71
C TYR A 17 0.22 -3.58 -9.52
N HIS A 18 -0.36 -4.67 -10.01
CA HIS A 18 -1.79 -4.96 -9.85
C HIS A 18 -2.00 -6.01 -8.75
N VAL A 19 -3.24 -6.13 -8.29
CA VAL A 19 -3.61 -7.17 -7.33
C VAL A 19 -3.38 -8.55 -7.97
N GLY A 20 -2.71 -9.43 -7.24
CA GLY A 20 -2.32 -10.77 -7.69
C GLY A 20 -0.94 -10.82 -8.32
N ASP A 21 -0.30 -9.68 -8.58
CA ASP A 21 1.06 -9.60 -9.12
C ASP A 21 2.11 -10.00 -8.08
N ILE A 22 3.30 -10.41 -8.52
CA ILE A 22 4.40 -10.78 -7.64
C ILE A 22 5.27 -9.54 -7.44
N TYR A 23 5.39 -9.10 -6.18
CA TYR A 23 6.27 -7.99 -5.85
C TYR A 23 7.63 -8.50 -5.40
N ASP A 24 8.65 -8.22 -6.19
CA ASP A 24 10.05 -8.58 -5.96
C ASP A 24 10.90 -7.39 -5.46
N GLY A 25 10.26 -6.29 -5.06
CA GLY A 25 10.98 -5.08 -4.69
C GLY A 25 11.53 -5.10 -3.26
N ASP A 26 12.64 -4.40 -3.06
CA ASP A 26 13.37 -4.30 -1.78
C ASP A 26 12.53 -3.69 -0.63
N LYS A 27 11.51 -2.89 -0.98
CA LYS A 27 10.63 -2.18 -0.02
C LYS A 27 9.47 -3.02 0.49
N LEU A 28 9.70 -4.29 0.80
CA LEU A 28 8.66 -5.20 1.28
C LEU A 28 7.95 -4.64 2.53
N GLU A 29 8.74 -4.26 3.53
CA GLU A 29 8.25 -3.83 4.84
C GLU A 29 7.39 -2.56 4.77
N GLU A 30 7.77 -1.58 3.94
CA GLU A 30 7.00 -0.34 3.79
C GLU A 30 5.66 -0.59 3.08
N TYR A 31 5.67 -1.39 2.02
CA TYR A 31 4.45 -1.69 1.26
C TYR A 31 3.54 -2.66 2.02
N GLN A 32 4.09 -3.58 2.80
CA GLN A 32 3.35 -4.43 3.73
C GLN A 32 2.73 -3.61 4.87
N ALA A 33 3.51 -2.69 5.47
CA ALA A 33 3.03 -1.75 6.49
C ALA A 33 1.89 -0.85 6.01
N LYS A 34 1.85 -0.58 4.70
CA LYS A 34 0.77 0.17 4.05
C LYS A 34 -0.40 -0.71 3.58
N GLY A 35 -0.26 -2.04 3.63
CA GLY A 35 -1.28 -2.99 3.17
C GLY A 35 -1.36 -3.14 1.65
N TYR A 36 -0.31 -2.80 0.90
CA TYR A 36 -0.26 -2.97 -0.56
C TYR A 36 0.15 -4.40 -0.97
N ILE A 37 0.97 -5.06 -0.17
CA ILE A 37 1.49 -6.40 -0.47
C ILE A 37 1.38 -7.32 0.76
N ALA A 38 1.30 -8.62 0.51
CA ALA A 38 1.21 -9.68 1.51
C ALA A 38 2.36 -10.68 1.33
N ILE A 39 3.09 -10.92 2.41
CA ILE A 39 4.18 -11.89 2.44
C ILE A 39 3.58 -13.25 2.85
N GLU A 40 3.74 -14.29 2.02
CA GLU A 40 3.42 -15.65 2.44
C GLU A 40 4.30 -16.05 3.63
N GLY A 41 3.72 -16.09 4.83
CA GLY A 41 4.37 -16.45 6.09
C GLY A 41 4.15 -15.46 7.23
N GLU A 42 3.79 -14.20 6.95
CA GLU A 42 3.57 -13.17 7.95
C GLU A 42 2.06 -12.87 8.09
N PRO A 43 1.48 -12.90 9.30
CA PRO A 43 0.08 -12.56 9.48
C PRO A 43 -0.12 -11.06 9.20
N LEU A 44 -0.95 -10.75 8.21
CA LEU A 44 -1.42 -9.39 7.84
C LEU A 44 -2.14 -8.61 8.97
N GLN A 45 -2.10 -9.08 10.21
CA GLN A 45 -2.96 -8.65 11.30
C GLN A 45 -2.49 -7.37 12.01
N GLN A 46 -1.33 -6.80 11.69
CA GLN A 46 -0.77 -5.68 12.45
C GLN A 46 -0.75 -4.30 11.79
N THR A 47 -1.02 -4.18 10.48
CA THR A 47 -0.76 -2.91 9.76
C THR A 47 -1.99 -2.01 9.60
N VAL A 48 -3.19 -2.51 9.89
CA VAL A 48 -4.45 -1.74 9.80
C VAL A 48 -4.64 -0.67 10.89
N LYS A 49 -3.79 -0.61 11.92
CA LYS A 49 -3.95 0.39 13.01
C LYS A 49 -3.34 1.76 12.70
N THR A 50 -2.52 1.91 11.66
CA THR A 50 -1.72 3.15 11.48
C THR A 50 -2.09 3.98 10.24
N VAL A 51 -2.96 3.50 9.34
CA VAL A 51 -3.40 4.26 8.14
C VAL A 51 -4.87 4.70 8.23
N SER A 52 -5.41 4.88 9.44
CA SER A 52 -6.77 5.43 9.63
C SER A 52 -6.80 6.91 10.04
N LYS A 53 -5.70 7.65 9.85
CA LYS A 53 -5.62 9.09 10.23
C LYS A 53 -5.15 10.07 9.14
N ASN A 54 -4.97 9.67 7.88
CA ASN A 54 -4.53 10.62 6.85
C ASN A 54 -5.27 10.50 5.51
N ILE A 55 -6.55 10.12 5.53
CA ILE A 55 -7.46 10.55 4.47
C ILE A 55 -7.87 11.97 4.84
N LYS A 56 -7.06 12.93 4.39
CA LYS A 56 -7.36 14.35 4.44
C LYS A 56 -8.56 14.56 3.50
N PRO A 57 -9.80 14.83 3.96
CA PRO A 57 -10.81 15.34 3.06
C PRO A 57 -10.28 16.67 2.53
N LYS A 58 -10.16 16.73 1.21
CA LYS A 58 -9.78 17.91 0.44
C LYS A 58 -10.70 19.04 0.87
N LYS A 59 -10.12 20.09 1.46
CA LYS A 59 -10.80 21.31 1.89
C LYS A 59 -11.44 21.96 0.66
N GLU A 60 -12.71 21.68 0.41
CA GLU A 60 -13.48 22.35 -0.62
C GLU A 60 -13.85 23.74 -0.10
N LYS A 61 -13.07 24.72 -0.57
CA LYS A 61 -13.31 26.13 -0.39
C LYS A 61 -14.38 26.52 -1.41
N ILE A 62 -15.62 26.73 -0.98
CA ILE A 62 -16.58 27.51 -1.77
C ILE A 62 -17.05 28.69 -0.93
N ARG A 63 -16.82 29.86 -1.53
CA ARG A 63 -17.10 31.21 -1.07
C ARG A 63 -18.32 31.65 -1.88
N GLY A 64 -19.38 32.15 -1.25
CA GLY A 64 -20.58 32.64 -1.93
C GLY A 64 -21.75 32.72 -0.99
#